data_AF-R9IXW1-F1
#
_entry.id   AF-R9IXW1-F1
#
_cell.length_a   1.000
_cell.length_b   1.000
_cell.length_c   1.000
_cell.angle_alpha   90.00
_cell.angle_beta   90.00
_cell.angle_gamma   90.00
#
_symmetry.space_group_name_H-M   'P 1'
#
loop_
_entity.id
_entity.type
_entity.pdbx_description
1 polymer ?
#
loop_
_entity_poly.entity_id
_entity_poly.type
_entity_poly.pdbx_seq_one_letter_code
_entity_poly.pdbx_strand_id
1 'polypeptide(L)' 'MKTLDENLAIEAEFAAMGASNAVQLYGVLPKDKAKLLAVLDEIMGSVDEKELEHYRKNLRHL' A
#
# COMPACT_ATOMS: atom_id res chain seq x y z
N MET A 1 3.17 6.87 -5.56
CA MET A 1 3.08 5.69 -6.44
C MET A 1 3.39 6.04 -7.90
N LYS A 2 2.67 6.98 -8.53
CA LYS A 2 2.86 7.37 -9.94
C LYS A 2 4.32 7.68 -10.33
N THR A 3 5.02 8.49 -9.54
CA THR A 3 6.44 8.81 -9.78
C THR A 3 7.36 7.59 -9.64
N LEU A 4 7.06 6.69 -8.70
CA LEU A 4 7.81 5.45 -8.49
C LEU A 4 7.60 4.51 -9.67
N ASP A 5 6.36 4.34 -10.08
CA ASP A 5 5.95 3.57 -11.24
C ASP A 5 6.55 4.09 -12.57
N GLU A 6 6.64 5.41 -12.76
CA GLU A 6 7.22 6.02 -13.96
C GLU A 6 8.74 5.85 -14.06
N ASN A 7 9.46 5.72 -12.93
CA ASN A 7 10.92 5.83 -12.89
C ASN A 7 11.63 4.58 -12.34
N LEU A 8 10.91 3.62 -11.76
CA LEU A 8 11.51 2.42 -11.19
C LEU A 8 11.75 1.38 -12.30
N ALA A 9 12.98 1.41 -12.83
CA ALA A 9 13.43 0.52 -13.91
C ALA A 9 13.95 -0.85 -13.42
N ILE A 10 14.06 -1.03 -12.10
CA ILE A 10 14.51 -2.30 -11.49
C ILE A 10 13.32 -3.07 -10.94
N GLU A 11 13.46 -4.40 -10.89
CA GLU A 11 12.48 -5.21 -10.18
C GLU A 11 12.51 -4.86 -8.69
N ALA A 12 11.34 -4.55 -8.15
CA ALA A 12 11.18 -4.18 -6.76
C ALA A 12 9.91 -4.78 -6.18
N GLU A 13 10.05 -5.47 -5.06
CA GLU A 13 8.94 -6.00 -4.29
C GLU A 13 8.35 -4.91 -3.40
N PHE A 14 7.09 -4.58 -3.62
CA PHE A 14 6.30 -3.71 -2.76
C PHE A 14 5.46 -4.59 -1.83
N ALA A 15 5.71 -4.48 -0.53
CA ALA A 15 5.05 -5.30 0.48
C ALA A 15 4.74 -4.45 1.73
N ALA A 16 3.48 -4.05 1.87
CA ALA A 16 2.91 -3.55 3.11
C ALA A 16 2.06 -4.68 3.70
N MET A 17 2.74 -5.63 4.34
CA MET A 17 2.14 -6.85 4.86
C MET A 17 2.18 -6.87 6.40
N GLY A 18 1.31 -7.67 7.00
CA GLY A 18 1.36 -7.94 8.43
C GLY A 18 0.73 -6.86 9.29
N ALA A 19 0.81 -7.07 10.60
CA ALA A 19 0.01 -6.36 11.59
C ALA A 19 0.46 -4.91 11.84
N SER A 20 1.54 -4.43 11.22
CA SER A 20 1.94 -3.01 11.28
C SER A 20 1.29 -2.16 10.20
N ASN A 21 0.64 -2.79 9.23
CA ASN A 21 0.00 -2.15 8.09
C ASN A 21 -1.53 -2.27 8.22
N ALA A 22 -2.21 -1.12 8.30
CA ALA A 22 -3.67 -1.06 8.42
C ALA A 22 -4.40 -1.69 7.22
N VAL A 23 -3.74 -1.65 6.06
CA VAL A 23 -4.19 -2.21 4.79
C VAL A 23 -3.08 -3.08 4.23
N GLN A 24 -3.45 -4.18 3.59
CA GLN A 24 -2.50 -5.10 2.98
C GLN A 24 -2.27 -4.70 1.52
N LEU A 25 -1.02 -4.58 1.11
CA LEU A 25 -0.65 -4.29 -0.27
C LEU A 25 0.57 -5.12 -0.66
N TYR A 26 0.47 -5.83 -1.78
CA TYR A 26 1.56 -6.65 -2.29
C TYR A 26 1.62 -6.69 -3.82
N GLY A 27 2.82 -6.48 -4.37
CA GLY A 27 3.11 -6.68 -5.79
C GLY A 27 4.57 -6.38 -6.15
N VAL A 28 5.01 -6.92 -7.27
CA VAL A 28 6.35 -6.71 -7.81
C VAL A 28 6.29 -5.70 -8.95
N LEU A 29 6.95 -4.55 -8.84
CA LEU A 29 7.07 -3.60 -9.94
C LEU A 29 8.21 -4.02 -10.89
N PRO A 30 8.07 -3.76 -12.21
CA PRO A 30 6.93 -3.13 -12.87
C PRO A 30 5.76 -4.10 -13.18
N LYS A 31 5.97 -5.41 -13.01
CA LYS A 31 5.03 -6.49 -13.40
C LYS A 31 3.60 -6.28 -12.89
N ASP A 32 3.44 -5.91 -11.63
CA ASP A 32 2.15 -5.81 -10.93
C ASP A 32 1.63 -4.37 -10.84
N LYS A 33 2.13 -3.45 -11.67
CA LYS A 33 1.74 -2.02 -11.67
C LYS A 33 0.22 -1.83 -11.65
N ALA A 34 -0.49 -2.43 -12.61
CA ALA A 34 -1.94 -2.26 -12.75
C ALA A 34 -2.70 -2.79 -11.51
N LYS A 35 -2.24 -3.91 -10.97
CA LYS A 35 -2.79 -4.49 -9.73
C LYS A 35 -2.57 -3.55 -8.54
N LEU A 36 -1.35 -3.04 -8.37
CA LEU A 36 -1.01 -2.14 -7.27
C LEU A 36 -1.82 -0.84 -7.34
N LEU A 37 -2.02 -0.28 -8.53
CA LEU A 37 -2.86 0.91 -8.73
C LEU A 37 -4.33 0.63 -8.39
N ALA A 38 -4.89 -0.48 -8.87
CA ALA A 38 -6.28 -0.84 -8.59
C ALA A 38 -6.54 -1.04 -7.08
N VAL A 39 -5.61 -1.70 -6.37
CA VAL A 39 -5.72 -1.89 -4.92
C VAL A 39 -5.62 -0.55 -4.18
N LEU A 40 -4.75 0.36 -4.63
CA LEU A 40 -4.69 1.71 -4.05
C LEU A 40 -5.99 2.48 -4.26
N ASP A 41 -6.57 2.42 -5.45
CA ASP A 41 -7.86 3.07 -5.75
C ASP A 41 -8.99 2.51 -4.86
N GLU A 42 -9.00 1.19 -4.65
CA GLU A 42 -9.93 0.54 -3.74
C GLU A 42 -9.76 1.02 -2.30
N ILE A 43 -8.51 1.06 -1.79
CA ILE A 43 -8.23 1.54 -0.43
C ILE A 43 -8.67 3.00 -0.25
N MET A 44 -8.36 3.87 -1.22
CA MET A 44 -8.76 5.29 -1.17
C MET A 44 -10.28 5.47 -1.20
N GLY A 45 -11.02 4.57 -1.82
CA GLY A 45 -12.48 4.61 -1.89
C GLY A 45 -13.20 3.90 -0.74
N SER A 46 -12.51 3.04 0.02
CA SER A 46 -13.15 2.15 1.01
C SER A 46 -12.76 2.43 2.46
N VAL A 47 -11.66 3.16 2.71
CA VAL A 47 -11.14 3.39 4.06
C VAL A 47 -11.20 4.86 4.44
N ASP A 48 -11.76 5.15 5.62
CA ASP A 48 -11.74 6.51 6.19
C ASP A 48 -10.32 6.83 6.72
N GLU A 49 -9.80 8.00 6.34
CA GLU A 49 -8.53 8.51 6.82
C GLU A 49 -8.45 8.58 8.35
N LYS A 50 -9.56 8.91 9.03
CA LYS A 50 -9.63 8.95 10.49
C LYS A 50 -9.43 7.57 11.12
N GLU A 51 -9.91 6.52 10.47
CA GLU A 51 -9.70 5.14 10.94
C GLU A 51 -8.24 4.72 10.76
N LEU A 52 -7.61 5.10 9.64
CA LEU A 52 -6.17 4.88 9.43
C LEU A 52 -5.31 5.61 10.46
N GLU A 53 -5.64 6.88 10.76
CA GLU A 53 -4.96 7.66 11.79
C GLU A 53 -5.15 7.03 13.17
N HIS A 54 -6.39 6.63 13.50
CA HIS A 54 -6.69 5.97 14.76
C HIS A 54 -5.92 4.66 14.90
N TYR A 55 -5.92 3.81 13.87
CA TYR A 55 -5.13 2.59 13.85
C TYR A 55 -3.65 2.89 14.11
N ARG A 56 -3.08 3.89 13.42
CA ARG A 56 -1.66 4.23 13.57
C ARG A 56 -1.30 4.67 14.99
N LYS A 57 -2.18 5.43 15.65
CA LYS A 57 -1.99 5.91 17.03
C LYS A 57 -2.19 4.82 18.08
N ASN A 58 -3.01 3.82 17.80
CA ASN A 58 -3.40 2.78 18.76
C ASN A 58 -2.77 1.41 18.48
N LEU A 59 -1.95 1.29 17.43
CA LEU A 59 -1.20 0.08 17.14
C LEU A 59 -0.29 -0.25 18.33
N ARG A 60 -0.67 -1.28 19.08
CA ARG A 60 0.14 -1.82 20.17
C ARG A 60 1.38 -2.46 19.57
N HIS A 61 2.52 -2.23 20.21
CA HIS A 61 3.84 -2.68 19.74
C HIS A 61 3.79 -4.13 19.23
N LEU A 62 4.43 -4.35 18.08
CA LEU A 62 4.69 -5.67 17.50
C LEU A 62 6.05 -6.19 17.95
#